data_AF-A0A6L6EXA6-F1
#
_entry.id   AF-A0A6L6EXA6-F1
#
_cell.length_a   1.000
_cell.length_b   1.000
_cell.length_c   1.000
_cell.angle_alpha   90.00
_cell.angle_beta   90.00
_cell.angle_gamma   90.00
#
_symmetry.space_group_name_H-M   'P 1'
#
loop_
_entity.id
_entity.type
_entity.pdbx_description
1 polymer ?
#
loop_
_entity_poly.entity_id
_entity_poly.type
_entity_poly.pdbx_seq_one_letter_code
_entity_poly.pdbx_strand_id
1 'polypeptide(L)'
;MTETQVVTTETTERLRRLGLMMIGSLLIEFLGGMANTFWLETPESGSGWDGSSPMWLVMVHIVWGTLVLLLGLWIVIVARKGKSRTWLNLGGLGFVGIFIAFAAGNTFMNDVSSDISSFVMSVGLAIAVFFYSFALFKKDEA
;
A
#
# COMPACT_ATOMS: atom_id res chain seq x y z
N MET A 1 3.27 -37.52 8.49
CA MET A 1 2.89 -36.12 8.23
C MET A 1 3.32 -35.81 6.81
N THR A 2 2.39 -35.89 5.87
CA THR A 2 2.68 -36.14 4.45
C THR A 2 2.52 -34.84 3.67
N GLU A 3 3.62 -34.35 3.08
CA GLU A 3 3.81 -33.26 2.09
C GLU A 3 2.82 -32.08 2.05
N THR A 4 1.53 -32.33 1.87
CA THR A 4 0.46 -31.33 1.81
C THR A 4 0.39 -30.44 3.06
N GLN A 5 0.71 -30.98 4.24
CA GLN A 5 0.70 -30.23 5.51
C GLN A 5 1.90 -29.25 5.65
N VAL A 6 3.04 -29.54 5.00
CA VAL A 6 4.26 -28.71 5.08
C VAL A 6 4.15 -27.50 4.15
N VAL A 7 3.58 -27.70 2.95
CA VAL A 7 3.41 -26.63 1.94
C VAL A 7 2.47 -25.53 2.44
N THR A 8 1.43 -25.88 3.20
CA THR A 8 0.46 -24.91 3.73
C THR A 8 1.04 -24.08 4.87
N THR A 9 1.89 -24.67 5.73
CA THR A 9 2.54 -23.95 6.84
C THR A 9 3.57 -22.96 6.33
N GLU A 10 4.46 -23.35 5.41
CA GLU A 10 5.46 -22.44 4.84
C GLU A 10 4.84 -21.26 4.10
N THR A 11 3.76 -21.51 3.34
CA THR A 11 3.07 -20.44 2.60
C THR A 11 2.40 -19.46 3.56
N THR A 12 1.84 -19.93 4.67
CA THR A 12 1.21 -19.10 5.69
C THR A 12 2.23 -18.22 6.41
N GLU A 13 3.38 -18.77 6.82
CA GLU A 13 4.46 -18.00 7.44
C GLU A 13 5.02 -16.94 6.49
N ARG A 14 5.21 -17.31 5.21
CA ARG A 14 5.63 -16.39 4.16
C ARG A 14 4.65 -15.23 3.99
N LEU A 15 3.35 -15.51 3.91
CA LEU A 15 2.31 -14.48 3.78
C LEU A 15 2.26 -13.57 5.00
N ARG A 16 2.41 -14.11 6.22
CA ARG A 16 2.50 -13.27 7.44
C ARG A 16 3.71 -12.36 7.42
N ARG A 17 4.88 -12.86 7.03
CA ARG A 17 6.09 -12.04 6.90
C ARG A 17 5.91 -10.92 5.86
N LEU A 18 5.33 -11.25 4.69
CA LEU A 18 5.03 -10.27 3.65
C LEU A 18 4.00 -9.23 4.12
N GLY A 19 2.97 -9.64 4.87
CA GLY A 19 1.98 -8.74 5.45
C GLY A 19 2.57 -7.77 6.48
N LEU A 20 3.49 -8.25 7.34
CA LEU A 20 4.21 -7.37 8.26
C LEU A 20 5.10 -6.36 7.52
N MET A 21 5.82 -6.82 6.49
CA MET A 21 6.60 -5.93 5.62
C MET A 21 5.71 -4.89 4.92
N MET A 22 4.54 -5.30 4.44
CA MET A 22 3.56 -4.42 3.82
C MET A 22 3.08 -3.34 4.80
N ILE A 23 2.65 -3.70 6.01
CA ILE A 23 2.21 -2.73 7.02
C ILE A 23 3.34 -1.77 7.37
N GLY A 24 4.56 -2.27 7.61
CA GLY A 24 5.72 -1.42 7.87
C GLY A 24 6.00 -0.45 6.72
N SER A 25 5.88 -0.91 5.48
CA SER A 25 6.09 -0.08 4.28
C SER A 25 4.99 0.97 4.12
N LEU A 26 3.73 0.63 4.41
CA LEU A 26 2.60 1.57 4.41
C LEU A 26 2.78 2.67 5.48
N LEU A 27 3.33 2.34 6.65
CA LEU A 27 3.65 3.34 7.67
C LEU A 27 4.76 4.29 7.21
N ILE A 28 5.80 3.76 6.54
CA ILE A 28 6.85 4.58 5.93
C ILE A 28 6.26 5.50 4.86
N GLU A 29 5.35 5.00 4.01
CA GLU A 29 4.62 5.83 3.02
C GLU A 29 3.83 6.94 3.68
N PHE A 30 3.09 6.63 4.75
CA PHE A 30 2.31 7.63 5.47
C PHE A 30 3.20 8.76 6.02
N LEU A 31 4.33 8.40 6.63
CA LEU A 31 5.32 9.37 7.11
C LEU A 31 5.96 10.15 5.96
N GLY A 32 6.25 9.50 4.84
CA GLY A 32 6.74 10.14 3.62
C GLY A 32 5.75 11.15 3.04
N GLY A 33 4.47 10.79 2.98
CA GLY A 33 3.38 11.68 2.57
C GLY A 33 3.28 12.91 3.49
N MET A 34 3.32 12.71 4.80
CA MET A 34 3.34 13.81 5.77
C MET A 34 4.58 14.70 5.61
N ALA A 35 5.76 14.12 5.40
CA ALA A 35 6.98 14.88 5.17
C ALA A 35 6.83 15.76 3.91
N ASN A 36 6.25 15.23 2.83
CA ASN A 36 5.98 16.02 1.64
C ASN A 36 5.05 17.22 1.95
N THR A 37 4.04 17.07 2.81
CA THR A 37 3.19 18.22 3.22
C THR A 37 3.97 19.36 3.90
N PHE A 38 5.08 19.07 4.60
CA PHE A 38 5.88 20.10 5.28
C PHE A 38 7.01 20.69 4.44
N TRP A 39 7.58 19.91 3.52
CA TRP A 39 8.79 20.29 2.78
C TRP A 39 8.60 20.47 1.28
N LEU A 40 7.49 20.01 0.72
CA LEU A 40 7.15 20.25 -0.68
C LEU A 40 6.35 21.54 -0.78
N GLU A 41 6.88 22.53 -1.49
CA GLU A 41 6.10 23.71 -1.86
C GLU A 41 5.49 23.44 -3.23
N THR A 42 4.20 23.17 -3.25
CA THR A 42 3.44 22.99 -4.50
C THR A 42 2.85 24.32 -4.95
N PRO A 43 2.71 24.59 -6.26
CA PRO A 43 2.01 25.76 -6.76
C PRO A 43 0.58 25.87 -6.24
N GLU A 44 0.05 27.08 -6.04
CA GLU A 44 -1.34 27.30 -5.59
C GLU A 44 -2.38 26.77 -6.58
N SER A 45 -2.02 26.63 -7.85
CA SER A 45 -2.87 26.05 -8.90
C SER A 45 -2.03 25.46 -10.03
N GLY A 46 -2.63 24.56 -10.81
CA GLY A 46 -1.93 23.86 -11.89
C GLY A 46 -1.35 22.53 -11.44
N SER A 47 -0.17 22.17 -11.95
CA SER A 47 0.45 20.88 -11.68
C SER A 47 1.50 20.96 -10.58
N GLY A 48 1.51 19.97 -9.68
CA GLY A 48 2.54 19.81 -8.65
C GLY A 48 3.90 19.43 -9.23
N TRP A 49 3.94 19.03 -10.51
CA TRP A 49 5.16 18.75 -11.25
C TRP A 49 5.93 20.02 -11.64
N ASP A 50 5.25 21.18 -11.68
CA ASP A 50 5.84 22.45 -12.12
C ASP A 50 6.51 23.26 -10.97
N GLY A 51 6.52 22.71 -9.75
CA GLY A 51 7.10 23.35 -8.57
C GLY A 51 8.63 23.54 -8.67
N SER A 52 9.14 24.67 -8.17
CA SER A 52 10.58 24.99 -8.12
C SER A 52 11.34 24.30 -6.99
N SER A 53 10.64 23.54 -6.14
CA SER A 53 11.16 23.05 -4.87
C SER A 53 11.82 21.67 -5.00
N PRO A 54 12.58 21.23 -3.99
CA PRO A 54 13.36 19.99 -4.08
C PRO A 54 12.47 18.74 -4.19
N MET A 55 12.22 18.28 -5.43
CA MET A 55 11.34 17.13 -5.74
C MET A 55 11.83 15.77 -5.22
N TRP A 56 13.02 15.70 -4.62
CA TRP A 56 13.64 14.43 -4.23
C TRP A 56 12.82 13.65 -3.18
N LEU A 57 12.16 14.33 -2.22
CA LEU A 57 11.30 13.68 -1.23
C LEU A 57 10.08 13.04 -1.89
N VAL A 58 9.46 13.75 -2.83
CA VAL A 58 8.34 13.24 -3.63
C VAL A 58 8.78 12.07 -4.49
N MET A 59 9.95 12.14 -5.15
CA MET A 59 10.46 11.02 -5.94
C MET A 59 10.69 9.77 -5.09
N VAL A 60 11.30 9.92 -3.91
CA VAL A 60 11.50 8.81 -2.97
C VAL A 60 10.16 8.21 -2.56
N HIS A 61 9.16 9.05 -2.25
CA HIS A 61 7.82 8.61 -1.90
C HIS A 61 7.12 7.88 -3.05
N ILE A 62 7.18 8.39 -4.28
CA ILE A 62 6.58 7.74 -5.46
C ILE A 62 7.24 6.38 -5.72
N VAL A 63 8.57 6.31 -5.66
CA VAL A 63 9.31 5.05 -5.84
C VAL A 63 8.90 4.05 -4.77
N TRP A 64 8.84 4.47 -3.50
CA TRP A 64 8.47 3.60 -2.39
C TRP A 64 7.00 3.16 -2.46
N GLY A 65 6.07 4.05 -2.80
CA GLY A 65 4.67 3.74 -3.08
C GLY A 65 4.49 2.75 -4.24
N THR A 66 5.32 2.86 -5.28
CA THR A 66 5.34 1.90 -6.39
C THR A 66 5.81 0.52 -5.92
N LEU A 67 6.84 0.44 -5.09
CA LEU A 67 7.29 -0.81 -4.48
C LEU A 67 6.21 -1.43 -3.58
N VAL A 68 5.48 -0.60 -2.83
CA VAL A 68 4.33 -1.04 -2.02
C VAL A 68 3.23 -1.63 -2.89
N LEU A 69 2.89 -1.01 -4.03
CA LEU A 69 1.94 -1.56 -4.99
C LEU A 69 2.39 -2.94 -5.51
N LEU A 70 3.65 -3.05 -5.92
CA LEU A 70 4.20 -4.32 -6.42
C LEU A 70 4.21 -5.40 -5.34
N LEU A 71 4.53 -5.05 -4.10
CA LEU A 71 4.47 -5.96 -2.96
C LEU A 71 3.03 -6.42 -2.69
N GLY A 72 2.04 -5.52 -2.79
CA GLY A 72 0.63 -5.85 -2.61
C GLY A 72 0.14 -6.82 -3.66
N LEU A 73 0.48 -6.57 -4.94
CA LEU A 73 0.21 -7.49 -6.04
C LEU A 73 0.89 -8.85 -5.82
N TRP A 74 2.14 -8.84 -5.35
CA TRP A 74 2.88 -10.06 -5.03
C TRP A 74 2.21 -10.89 -3.93
N ILE A 75 1.72 -10.26 -2.86
CA ILE A 75 0.98 -10.93 -1.79
C ILE A 75 -0.27 -11.62 -2.36
N VAL A 76 -1.02 -10.95 -3.23
CA VAL A 76 -2.21 -11.55 -3.88
C VAL A 76 -1.82 -12.75 -4.75
N ILE A 77 -0.73 -12.67 -5.51
CA ILE A 77 -0.22 -13.79 -6.32
C ILE A 77 0.20 -14.97 -5.44
N VAL A 78 0.94 -14.73 -4.36
CA VAL A 78 1.36 -15.78 -3.41
C VAL A 78 0.15 -16.40 -2.73
N ALA A 79 -0.83 -15.60 -2.31
CA ALA A 79 -2.07 -16.08 -1.70
C ALA A 79 -2.88 -16.97 -2.67
N ARG A 80 -2.93 -16.59 -3.96
CA ARG A 80 -3.57 -17.40 -5.01
C ARG A 80 -2.89 -18.75 -5.19
N LYS A 81 -1.56 -18.77 -5.24
CA LYS A 81 -0.78 -20.02 -5.37
C LYS A 81 -0.91 -20.89 -4.12
N GLY A 82 -0.94 -20.27 -2.94
CA GLY A 82 -1.11 -20.93 -1.65
C GLY A 82 -2.54 -21.37 -1.31
N LYS A 83 -3.53 -21.03 -2.16
CA LYS A 83 -4.97 -21.26 -1.92
C LYS A 83 -5.49 -20.68 -0.59
N SER A 84 -4.82 -19.65 -0.07
CA SER A 84 -5.25 -18.98 1.17
C SER A 84 -6.42 -18.04 0.87
N ARG A 85 -7.64 -18.45 1.26
CA ARG A 85 -8.86 -17.66 1.02
C ARG A 85 -8.88 -16.38 1.84
N THR A 86 -8.33 -16.41 3.07
CA THR A 86 -8.28 -15.22 3.93
C THR A 86 -7.38 -14.16 3.31
N TRP A 87 -6.17 -14.52 2.88
CA TRP A 87 -5.24 -13.57 2.28
C TRP A 87 -5.66 -13.11 0.88
N LEU A 88 -6.37 -13.95 0.12
CA LEU A 88 -6.97 -13.52 -1.15
C LEU A 88 -8.04 -12.45 -0.96
N ASN A 89 -8.97 -12.66 -0.03
CA ASN A 89 -10.07 -11.72 0.20
C ASN A 89 -9.57 -10.45 0.91
N LEU A 90 -8.95 -10.60 2.08
CA LEU A 90 -8.52 -9.46 2.88
C LEU A 90 -7.30 -8.76 2.25
N GLY A 91 -6.31 -9.52 1.80
CA GLY A 91 -5.16 -8.95 1.10
C GLY A 91 -5.55 -8.32 -0.24
N GLY A 92 -6.55 -8.86 -0.94
CA GLY A 92 -7.13 -8.23 -2.13
C GLY A 92 -7.82 -6.91 -1.83
N LEU A 93 -8.65 -6.85 -0.77
CA LEU A 93 -9.28 -5.60 -0.33
C LEU A 93 -8.25 -4.56 0.13
N GLY A 94 -7.20 -4.99 0.84
CA GLY A 94 -6.09 -4.13 1.20
C GLY A 94 -5.36 -3.58 -0.03
N PHE A 95 -5.10 -4.41 -1.04
CA PHE A 95 -4.50 -4.00 -2.30
C PHE A 95 -5.36 -2.98 -3.06
N VAL A 96 -6.69 -3.14 -3.08
CA VAL A 96 -7.60 -2.14 -3.66
C VAL A 96 -7.45 -0.80 -2.95
N GLY A 97 -7.32 -0.79 -1.61
CA GLY A 97 -7.02 0.43 -0.84
C GLY A 97 -5.71 1.10 -1.27
N ILE A 98 -4.64 0.33 -1.46
CA ILE A 98 -3.35 0.84 -1.96
C ILE A 98 -3.50 1.43 -3.36
N PHE A 99 -4.22 0.75 -4.25
CA PHE A 99 -4.45 1.22 -5.62
C PHE A 99 -5.22 2.55 -5.65
N ILE A 100 -6.27 2.67 -4.82
CA ILE A 100 -7.01 3.93 -4.65
C ILE A 100 -6.07 5.03 -4.13
N ALA A 101 -5.25 4.74 -3.13
CA ALA A 101 -4.32 5.72 -2.57
C ALA A 101 -3.31 6.21 -3.61
N PHE A 102 -2.72 5.30 -4.39
CA PHE A 102 -1.78 5.64 -5.45
C PHE A 102 -2.43 6.46 -6.56
N ALA A 103 -3.63 6.08 -7.01
CA ALA A 103 -4.38 6.82 -8.02
C ALA A 103 -4.72 8.24 -7.53
N ALA A 104 -5.14 8.38 -6.28
CA ALA A 104 -5.42 9.67 -5.66
C ALA A 104 -4.17 10.56 -5.55
N GLY A 105 -3.01 9.99 -5.20
CA GLY A 105 -1.73 10.71 -5.20
C GLY A 105 -1.33 11.22 -6.59
N ASN A 106 -1.54 10.42 -7.63
CA ASN A 106 -1.31 10.85 -9.01
C ASN A 106 -2.27 11.98 -9.42
N THR A 107 -3.55 11.91 -9.01
CA THR A 107 -4.51 12.99 -9.25
C THR A 107 -4.10 14.27 -8.51
N PHE A 108 -3.64 14.18 -7.26
CA PHE A 108 -3.15 15.32 -6.48
C PHE A 108 -1.99 16.04 -7.19
N MET A 109 -1.04 15.30 -7.78
CA MET A 109 0.07 15.93 -8.51
C MET A 109 -0.35 16.58 -9.84
N ASN A 110 -1.44 16.10 -10.46
CA ASN A 110 -1.95 16.68 -11.69
C ASN A 110 -2.91 17.86 -11.46
N ASP A 111 -3.56 17.90 -10.29
CA ASP A 111 -4.44 18.98 -9.84
C ASP A 111 -4.25 19.22 -8.34
N VAL A 112 -3.28 20.06 -8.01
CA VAL A 112 -2.79 20.34 -6.65
C VAL A 112 -3.88 20.94 -5.76
N SER A 113 -4.93 21.50 -6.35
CA SER A 113 -6.03 22.16 -5.63
C SER A 113 -7.06 21.21 -5.01
N SER A 114 -6.87 19.89 -5.14
CA SER A 114 -7.85 18.90 -4.69
C SER A 114 -7.54 18.35 -3.29
N ASP A 115 -7.95 19.07 -2.24
CA ASP A 115 -7.96 18.58 -0.84
C ASP A 115 -8.63 17.19 -0.73
N ILE A 116 -9.61 16.94 -1.60
CA ILE A 116 -10.32 15.67 -1.74
C ILE A 116 -9.37 14.53 -2.12
N SER A 117 -8.37 14.75 -2.98
CA SER A 117 -7.42 13.71 -3.40
C SER A 117 -6.53 13.28 -2.25
N SER A 118 -6.02 14.24 -1.46
CA SER A 118 -5.24 13.95 -0.24
C SER A 118 -6.07 13.20 0.79
N PHE A 119 -7.34 13.58 0.98
CA PHE A 119 -8.27 12.86 1.84
C PHE A 119 -8.50 11.42 1.35
N VAL A 120 -8.85 11.23 0.08
CA VAL A 120 -9.05 9.90 -0.52
C VAL A 120 -7.80 9.03 -0.42
N MET A 121 -6.62 9.63 -0.61
CA MET A 121 -5.34 8.94 -0.45
C MET A 121 -5.16 8.40 0.98
N SER A 122 -5.41 9.24 2.00
CA SER A 122 -5.32 8.84 3.40
C SER A 122 -6.33 7.75 3.78
N VAL A 123 -7.55 7.81 3.23
CA VAL A 123 -8.59 6.80 3.44
C VAL A 123 -8.18 5.46 2.79
N GLY A 124 -7.64 5.49 1.56
CA GLY A 124 -7.13 4.30 0.89
C GLY A 124 -6.01 3.61 1.69
N LEU A 125 -5.10 4.40 2.28
CA LEU A 125 -4.06 3.90 3.16
C LEU A 125 -4.64 3.30 4.46
N ALA A 126 -5.60 3.96 5.11
CA ALA A 126 -6.25 3.44 6.31
C ALA A 126 -6.96 2.10 6.06
N ILE A 127 -7.66 1.99 4.93
CA ILE A 127 -8.28 0.75 4.45
C ILE A 127 -7.21 -0.34 4.26
N ALA A 128 -6.11 -0.03 3.58
CA ALA A 128 -5.03 -0.98 3.34
C ALA A 128 -4.45 -1.51 4.66
N VAL A 129 -4.09 -0.62 5.58
CA VAL A 129 -3.55 -0.99 6.90
C VAL A 129 -4.54 -1.84 7.68
N PHE A 130 -5.82 -1.48 7.69
CA PHE A 130 -6.86 -2.24 8.39
C PHE A 130 -6.97 -3.67 7.85
N PHE A 131 -7.08 -3.84 6.53
CA PHE A 131 -7.24 -5.15 5.91
C PHE A 131 -6.00 -6.04 6.02
N TYR A 132 -4.79 -5.49 5.82
CA TYR A 132 -3.56 -6.26 6.00
C TYR A 132 -3.33 -6.63 7.47
N SER A 133 -3.67 -5.74 8.41
CA SER A 133 -3.62 -6.07 9.85
C SER A 133 -4.61 -7.17 10.20
N PHE A 134 -5.84 -7.10 9.70
CA PHE A 134 -6.85 -8.12 9.95
C PHE A 134 -6.48 -9.47 9.34
N ALA A 135 -5.85 -9.48 8.15
CA ALA A 135 -5.33 -10.68 7.51
C ALA A 135 -4.23 -11.38 8.33
N LEU A 136 -3.45 -10.66 9.13
CA LEU A 136 -2.43 -11.25 10.00
C LEU A 136 -2.99 -12.00 11.20
N PHE A 137 -4.17 -11.59 11.69
CA PHE A 137 -4.80 -12.19 12.87
C PHE A 137 -5.85 -13.23 12.53
N LYS A 138 -6.46 -13.15 11.34
CA LYS A 138 -7.44 -14.15 10.89
C LYS A 138 -6.72 -15.41 10.38
N LYS A 139 -7.02 -16.55 11.01
CA LYS A 139 -6.55 -17.87 10.54
C LYS A 139 -7.22 -18.23 9.21
N ASP A 140 -6.50 -18.95 8.35
CA ASP A 140 -7.10 -19.55 7.17
C ASP A 140 -8.14 -20.60 7.59
N GLU A 141 -9.37 -20.44 7.13
CA GLU A 141 -10.42 -21.44 7.28
C GLU A 141 -10.07 -22.63 6.37
N ALA A 142 -9.90 -23.81 6.97
CA ALA A 142 -9.49 -25.05 6.33
C ALA A 142 -10.54 -25.60 5.35
#